data_AF-X1RY02-F1
#
_entry.id   AF-X1RY02-F1
#
_cell.length_a   1.000
_cell.length_b   1.000
_cell.length_c   1.000
_cell.angle_alpha   90.00
_cell.angle_beta   90.00
_cell.angle_gamma   90.00
#
_symmetry.space_group_name_H-M   'P 1'
#
loop_
_entity.id
_entity.type
_entity.pdbx_description
1 polymer ?
#
loop_
_entity_poly.entity_id
_entity_poly.type
_entity_poly.pdbx_seq_one_letter_code
_entity_poly.pdbx_strand_id
1 'polypeptide(L)'
;ALMSLELGDKIFYISVDKASALDKNFLVERHLISRHHAFSKGPRGAVIAQREFFTAMINEEDHLRIQVLKGGLQLSQCAEQINHIDDMIESKVDYAFSPRYGYFTACPTNLGTGIRVSVMLHLPALKMTGQTEKFLNAARDMNLAVRGLFGEGTEAAGDFYQISNQVTLGISEGTIISQFEDAVIPEIVEYENAARNQLLSKESDVLDDKISRAMALLRNAHLISSQEALFLLSHLRLGINMREHMGASTPAIENLCALRSQNDEANNLPQRGFRPPFSSFQFRLH
;
A
#
# COMPACT_ATOMS: atom_id res chain seq x y z
N ALA A 1 3.49 26.02 11.46
CA ALA A 1 2.19 25.35 11.29
C ALA A 1 2.26 23.85 11.58
N LEU A 2 2.92 23.03 10.75
CA LEU A 2 2.88 21.56 10.86
C LEU A 2 3.42 20.98 12.19
N MET A 3 4.49 21.55 12.75
CA MET A 3 5.05 21.08 14.04
C MET A 3 4.18 21.39 15.26
N SER A 4 3.08 22.12 15.08
CA SER A 4 2.10 22.45 16.14
C SER A 4 0.79 21.67 16.00
N LEU A 5 0.78 20.61 15.17
CA LEU A 5 -0.39 19.74 15.03
C LEU A 5 -0.48 18.78 16.22
N GLU A 6 -1.66 18.69 16.82
CA GLU A 6 -1.93 17.78 17.93
C GLU A 6 -2.51 16.47 17.39
N LEU A 7 -1.64 15.58 16.92
CA LEU A 7 -2.05 14.32 16.27
C LEU A 7 -2.23 13.13 17.25
N GLY A 8 -2.14 13.38 18.55
CA GLY A 8 -2.06 12.31 19.56
C GLY A 8 -0.84 11.41 19.38
N ASP A 9 0.21 11.92 18.73
CA ASP A 9 1.49 11.25 18.52
C ASP A 9 2.62 12.27 18.44
N LYS A 10 3.85 11.83 18.73
CA LYS A 10 5.03 12.68 18.54
C LYS A 10 5.31 12.84 17.06
N ILE A 11 5.61 14.06 16.63
CA ILE A 11 5.97 14.37 15.23
C ILE A 11 7.42 14.84 15.14
N PHE A 12 8.07 14.51 14.03
CA PHE A 12 9.45 14.88 13.75
C PHE A 12 9.54 15.60 12.42
N TYR A 13 10.39 16.62 12.35
CA TYR A 13 10.75 17.28 11.10
C TYR A 13 12.10 16.75 10.59
N ILE A 14 12.15 16.44 9.30
CA ILE A 14 13.35 16.02 8.59
C ILE A 14 13.58 16.99 7.43
N SER A 15 14.77 17.60 7.38
CA SER A 15 15.24 18.36 6.21
C SER A 15 15.70 17.36 5.16
N VAL A 16 14.84 17.07 4.18
CA VAL A 16 15.09 16.03 3.17
C VAL A 16 16.28 16.41 2.30
N ASP A 17 16.47 17.69 2.00
CA ASP A 17 17.63 18.20 1.24
C ASP A 17 18.98 17.92 1.94
N LYS A 18 18.99 17.88 3.28
CA LYS A 18 20.20 17.65 4.11
C LYS A 18 20.35 16.21 4.59
N ALA A 19 19.35 15.37 4.40
CA ALA A 19 19.37 13.98 4.83
C ALA A 19 20.37 13.15 4.01
N SER A 20 20.94 12.11 4.63
CA SER A 20 21.86 11.20 3.94
C SER A 20 21.12 10.41 2.84
N ALA A 21 21.85 9.88 1.86
CA ALA A 21 21.25 9.02 0.83
C ALA A 21 20.60 7.77 1.44
N LEU A 22 21.15 7.25 2.54
CA LEU A 22 20.59 6.10 3.27
C LEU A 22 19.24 6.46 3.89
N ASP A 23 19.15 7.58 4.61
CA ASP A 23 17.90 8.03 5.23
C ASP A 23 16.82 8.29 4.17
N LYS A 24 17.20 8.92 3.05
CA LYS A 24 16.32 9.15 1.91
C LYS A 24 15.74 7.85 1.35
N ASN A 25 16.59 6.86 1.10
CA ASN A 25 16.15 5.56 0.62
C ASN A 25 15.22 4.88 1.63
N PHE A 26 15.56 4.92 2.92
CA PHE A 26 14.73 4.35 3.98
C PHE A 26 13.32 4.99 4.04
N LEU A 27 13.24 6.32 3.93
CA LEU A 27 11.94 7.02 3.90
C LEU A 27 11.12 6.68 2.65
N VAL A 28 11.77 6.48 1.50
CA VAL A 28 11.11 6.06 0.25
C VAL A 28 10.60 4.63 0.35
N GLU A 29 11.42 3.70 0.84
CA GLU A 29 11.08 2.28 1.02
C GLU A 29 9.92 2.07 1.99
N ARG A 30 9.81 2.92 3.01
CA ARG A 30 8.68 2.93 3.95
C ARG A 30 7.45 3.67 3.43
N HIS A 31 7.48 4.16 2.19
CA HIS A 31 6.41 4.93 1.56
C HIS A 31 6.02 6.21 2.30
N LEU A 32 6.94 6.77 3.10
CA LEU A 32 6.74 8.03 3.84
C LEU A 32 6.92 9.23 2.92
N ILE A 33 7.90 9.17 2.00
CA ILE A 33 8.13 10.20 0.99
C ILE A 33 8.20 9.62 -0.42
N SER A 34 7.97 10.45 -1.44
CA SER A 34 8.14 10.05 -2.84
C SER A 34 9.62 9.98 -3.23
N ARG A 35 9.96 9.16 -4.23
CA ARG A 35 11.33 9.12 -4.80
C ARG A 35 11.73 10.48 -5.36
N HIS A 36 10.78 11.18 -5.98
CA HIS A 36 11.00 12.53 -6.49
C HIS A 36 11.31 13.51 -5.33
N HIS A 37 10.58 13.45 -4.23
CA HIS A 37 10.84 14.26 -3.04
C HIS A 37 12.24 14.03 -2.46
N ALA A 38 12.67 12.77 -2.41
CA ALA A 38 13.96 12.38 -1.85
C ALA A 38 15.17 12.86 -2.67
N PHE A 39 15.08 12.79 -4.00
CA PHE A 39 16.24 12.96 -4.89
C PHE A 39 16.22 14.23 -5.75
N SER A 40 15.12 15.00 -5.74
CA SER A 40 15.08 16.28 -6.42
C SER A 40 15.87 17.37 -5.68
N LYS A 41 16.26 18.40 -6.43
CA LYS A 41 17.03 19.55 -5.91
C LYS A 41 16.13 20.54 -5.14
N GLY A 42 16.76 21.38 -4.34
CA GLY A 42 16.15 22.49 -3.61
C GLY A 42 15.74 22.15 -2.17
N PRO A 43 15.30 23.16 -1.39
CA PRO A 43 14.85 22.98 -0.01
C PRO A 43 13.59 22.12 0.07
N ARG A 44 13.65 20.99 0.78
CA ARG A 44 12.56 20.02 0.92
C ARG A 44 12.50 19.53 2.36
N GLY A 45 11.28 19.37 2.88
CA GLY A 45 11.06 18.95 4.25
C GLY A 45 10.02 17.83 4.33
N ALA A 46 10.09 17.02 5.38
CA ALA A 46 9.05 16.05 5.71
C ALA A 46 8.72 16.16 7.21
N VAL A 47 7.43 16.15 7.55
CA VAL A 47 6.96 16.00 8.93
C VAL A 47 6.33 14.63 9.06
N ILE A 48 6.82 13.81 9.98
CA ILE A 48 6.44 12.39 10.10
C ILE A 48 6.00 12.12 11.54
N ALA A 49 4.86 11.45 11.70
CA ALA A 49 4.42 10.96 13.00
C ALA A 49 5.27 9.74 13.44
N GLN A 50 5.52 9.60 14.74
CA GLN A 50 6.37 8.54 15.30
C GLN A 50 5.89 7.13 14.93
N ARG A 51 4.57 6.92 14.89
CA ARG A 51 3.95 5.65 14.46
C ARG A 51 3.75 5.56 12.96
N GLU A 52 4.29 6.50 12.18
CA GLU A 52 4.31 6.50 10.70
C GLU A 52 2.95 6.46 10.01
N PHE A 53 1.85 6.68 10.74
CA PHE A 53 0.52 6.78 10.15
C PHE A 53 0.30 8.10 9.40
N PHE A 54 1.14 9.12 9.62
CA PHE A 54 1.01 10.44 9.00
C PHE A 54 2.34 10.93 8.47
N THR A 55 2.32 11.53 7.29
CA THR A 55 3.45 12.29 6.74
C THR A 55 2.97 13.50 5.96
N ALA A 56 3.57 14.66 6.21
CA ALA A 56 3.44 15.84 5.38
C ALA A 56 4.76 16.08 4.63
N MET A 57 4.72 16.00 3.30
CA MET A 57 5.83 16.35 2.41
C MET A 57 5.72 17.83 2.05
N ILE A 58 6.82 18.57 2.23
CA ILE A 58 6.92 20.00 1.97
C ILE A 58 7.83 20.20 0.75
N ASN A 59 7.39 21.03 -0.19
CA ASN A 59 8.04 21.30 -1.47
C ASN A 59 8.31 20.00 -2.24
N GLU A 60 7.26 19.23 -2.54
CA GLU A 60 7.35 18.04 -3.36
C GLU A 60 7.19 18.40 -4.85
N GLU A 61 6.10 17.95 -5.48
CA GLU A 61 5.58 18.52 -6.71
C GLU A 61 4.74 19.77 -6.38
N ASP A 62 3.89 19.64 -5.35
CA ASP A 62 3.13 20.72 -4.72
C ASP A 62 3.86 21.27 -3.48
N HIS A 63 3.44 22.44 -2.97
CA HIS A 63 4.02 23.05 -1.78
C HIS A 63 3.84 22.18 -0.53
N LEU A 64 2.69 21.53 -0.43
CA LEU A 64 2.31 20.66 0.67
C LEU A 64 1.67 19.42 0.07
N ARG A 65 1.99 18.25 0.61
CA ARG A 65 1.29 17.02 0.32
C ARG A 65 1.18 16.23 1.61
N ILE A 66 -0.04 16.01 2.06
CA ILE A 66 -0.32 15.30 3.31
C ILE A 66 -0.76 13.87 3.01
N GLN A 67 -0.37 12.95 3.88
CA GLN A 67 -0.64 11.54 3.70
C GLN A 67 -0.97 10.87 5.01
N VAL A 68 -2.01 10.03 4.99
CA VAL A 68 -2.36 9.12 6.08
C VAL A 68 -2.27 7.68 5.61
N LEU A 69 -1.63 6.85 6.43
CA LEU A 69 -1.45 5.41 6.24
C LEU A 69 -2.14 4.63 7.35
N LYS A 70 -2.97 3.66 6.96
CA LYS A 70 -3.50 2.63 7.87
C LYS A 70 -3.29 1.24 7.29
N GLY A 71 -3.33 0.23 8.16
CA GLY A 71 -3.23 -1.18 7.78
C GLY A 71 -4.62 -1.80 7.65
N GLY A 72 -4.84 -2.58 6.59
CA GLY A 72 -6.17 -3.16 6.28
C GLY A 72 -7.15 -2.15 5.69
N LEU A 73 -8.28 -2.61 5.15
CA LEU A 73 -9.24 -1.77 4.43
C LEU A 73 -9.98 -0.83 5.39
N GLN A 74 -9.42 0.38 5.58
CA GLN A 74 -9.91 1.40 6.51
C GLN A 74 -9.98 2.76 5.82
N LEU A 75 -10.56 2.84 4.62
CA LEU A 75 -10.49 4.05 3.82
C LEU A 75 -11.29 5.19 4.47
N SER A 76 -12.48 4.91 4.99
CA SER A 76 -13.29 5.87 5.75
C SER A 76 -12.53 6.45 6.96
N GLN A 77 -11.81 5.62 7.72
CA GLN A 77 -11.05 6.10 8.88
C GLN A 77 -9.83 6.94 8.48
N CYS A 78 -9.19 6.60 7.36
CA CYS A 78 -8.13 7.43 6.80
C CYS A 78 -8.66 8.78 6.32
N ALA A 79 -9.84 8.80 5.70
CA ALA A 79 -10.48 10.00 5.20
C ALA A 79 -10.87 10.95 6.34
N GLU A 80 -11.50 10.42 7.39
CA GLU A 80 -11.84 11.21 8.58
C GLU A 80 -10.58 11.80 9.22
N GLN A 81 -9.52 11.01 9.31
CA GLN A 81 -8.25 11.45 9.89
C GLN A 81 -7.52 12.49 9.01
N ILE A 82 -7.47 12.31 7.69
CA ILE A 82 -6.78 13.26 6.80
C ILE A 82 -7.55 14.59 6.74
N ASN A 83 -8.88 14.56 6.70
CA ASN A 83 -9.70 15.77 6.69
C ASN A 83 -9.51 16.58 7.98
N HIS A 84 -9.53 15.90 9.14
CA HIS A 84 -9.26 16.58 10.41
C HIS A 84 -7.87 17.23 10.45
N ILE A 85 -6.86 16.57 9.88
CA ILE A 85 -5.51 17.13 9.80
C ILE A 85 -5.46 18.31 8.82
N ASP A 86 -6.15 18.21 7.70
CA ASP A 86 -6.20 19.26 6.70
C ASP A 86 -6.85 20.53 7.25
N ASP A 87 -8.00 20.42 7.92
CA ASP A 87 -8.68 21.53 8.62
C ASP A 87 -7.73 22.23 9.62
N MET A 88 -6.95 21.46 10.38
CA MET A 88 -5.97 22.01 11.33
C MET A 88 -4.83 22.78 10.64
N ILE A 89 -4.46 22.38 9.43
CA ILE A 89 -3.42 23.07 8.65
C ILE A 89 -3.99 24.32 7.99
N GLU A 90 -5.16 24.21 7.37
CA GLU A 90 -5.84 25.32 6.68
C GLU A 90 -6.16 26.47 7.64
N SER A 91 -6.45 26.17 8.92
CA SER A 91 -6.60 27.21 9.97
C SER A 91 -5.35 28.08 10.20
N LYS A 92 -4.18 27.67 9.68
CA LYS A 92 -2.87 28.32 9.86
C LYS A 92 -2.24 28.78 8.55
N VAL A 93 -2.72 28.31 7.40
CA VAL A 93 -2.13 28.56 6.07
C VAL A 93 -3.24 28.58 5.03
N ASP A 94 -3.25 29.58 4.16
CA ASP A 94 -4.22 29.65 3.06
C ASP A 94 -3.81 28.71 1.91
N TYR A 95 -4.77 27.91 1.45
CA TYR A 95 -4.62 27.08 0.25
C TYR A 95 -5.01 27.84 -1.02
N ALA A 96 -4.35 27.47 -2.13
CA ALA A 96 -4.69 28.00 -3.44
C ALA A 96 -5.96 27.33 -3.95
N PHE A 97 -7.13 27.92 -3.69
CA PHE A 97 -8.43 27.33 -3.99
C PHE A 97 -9.28 28.20 -4.94
N SER A 98 -10.03 27.55 -5.82
CA SER A 98 -11.03 28.17 -6.69
C SER A 98 -12.40 27.50 -6.51
N PRO A 99 -13.50 28.26 -6.34
CA PRO A 99 -14.84 27.68 -6.29
C PRO A 99 -15.23 26.87 -7.54
N ARG A 100 -14.60 27.15 -8.68
CA ARG A 100 -14.87 26.44 -9.95
C ARG A 100 -13.96 25.23 -10.16
N TYR A 101 -12.70 25.33 -9.75
CA TYR A 101 -11.65 24.36 -10.10
C TYR A 101 -11.11 23.56 -8.91
N GLY A 102 -11.56 23.86 -7.69
CA GLY A 102 -11.05 23.25 -6.47
C GLY A 102 -9.65 23.75 -6.10
N TYR A 103 -8.87 22.90 -5.45
CA TYR A 103 -7.48 23.14 -5.09
C TYR A 103 -6.58 23.14 -6.32
N PHE A 104 -5.75 24.16 -6.44
CA PHE A 104 -4.75 24.27 -7.49
C PHE A 104 -3.51 23.45 -7.14
N THR A 105 -3.18 22.54 -8.03
CA THR A 105 -2.01 21.66 -7.93
C THR A 105 -1.09 21.89 -9.13
N ALA A 106 0.20 21.63 -8.97
CA ALA A 106 1.17 21.66 -10.05
C ALA A 106 0.89 20.57 -11.10
N CYS A 107 0.36 19.42 -10.67
CA CYS A 107 -0.06 18.33 -11.54
C CYS A 107 -1.52 18.51 -12.00
N PRO A 108 -1.81 18.57 -13.31
CA PRO A 108 -3.20 18.69 -13.79
C PRO A 108 -4.12 17.53 -13.39
N THR A 109 -3.56 16.36 -13.08
CA THR A 109 -4.32 15.17 -12.68
C THR A 109 -4.82 15.21 -11.23
N ASN A 110 -4.32 16.15 -10.41
CA ASN A 110 -4.77 16.34 -9.03
C ASN A 110 -5.72 17.55 -8.88
N LEU A 111 -5.98 18.31 -9.96
CA LEU A 111 -6.87 19.47 -9.92
C LEU A 111 -8.27 19.08 -9.41
N GLY A 112 -8.87 19.92 -8.56
CA GLY A 112 -10.18 19.65 -7.97
C GLY A 112 -10.04 19.36 -6.49
N THR A 113 -10.30 18.13 -6.08
CA THR A 113 -10.21 17.70 -4.67
C THR A 113 -8.76 17.57 -4.17
N GLY A 114 -7.76 17.45 -5.05
CA GLY A 114 -6.38 17.13 -4.63
C GLY A 114 -6.21 15.70 -4.09
N ILE A 115 -7.31 14.94 -3.90
CA ILE A 115 -7.25 13.64 -3.23
C ILE A 115 -6.80 12.52 -4.17
N ARG A 116 -5.90 11.69 -3.63
CA ARG A 116 -5.53 10.39 -4.17
C ARG A 116 -5.79 9.34 -3.12
N VAL A 117 -6.87 8.59 -3.32
CA VAL A 117 -7.19 7.39 -2.55
C VAL A 117 -6.44 6.23 -3.19
N SER A 118 -5.74 5.43 -2.37
CA SER A 118 -5.08 4.23 -2.87
C SER A 118 -5.06 3.07 -1.89
N VAL A 119 -5.16 1.88 -2.46
CA VAL A 119 -5.19 0.60 -1.76
C VAL A 119 -4.09 -0.29 -2.32
N MET A 120 -3.30 -0.90 -1.45
CA MET A 120 -2.35 -1.95 -1.84
C MET A 120 -2.93 -3.33 -1.58
N LEU A 121 -3.06 -4.13 -2.64
CA LEU A 121 -3.60 -5.49 -2.61
C LEU A 121 -2.52 -6.51 -2.96
N HIS A 122 -2.58 -7.67 -2.30
CA HIS A 122 -1.77 -8.84 -2.62
C HIS A 122 -2.60 -9.76 -3.51
N LEU A 123 -2.24 -9.88 -4.80
CA LEU A 123 -3.01 -10.58 -5.83
C LEU A 123 -2.22 -11.74 -6.49
N PRO A 124 -1.67 -12.68 -5.71
CA PRO A 124 -0.83 -13.75 -6.24
C PRO A 124 -1.62 -14.77 -7.07
N ALA A 125 -2.88 -15.07 -6.72
CA ALA A 125 -3.63 -16.09 -7.44
C ALA A 125 -4.03 -15.63 -8.84
N LEU A 126 -4.39 -14.35 -9.02
CA LEU A 126 -4.61 -13.76 -10.34
C LEU A 126 -3.38 -13.92 -11.25
N LYS A 127 -2.17 -13.76 -10.71
CA LYS A 127 -0.94 -13.96 -11.47
C LYS A 127 -0.70 -15.44 -11.80
N MET A 128 -0.84 -16.33 -10.82
CA MET A 128 -0.64 -17.77 -11.01
C MET A 128 -1.61 -18.38 -12.03
N THR A 129 -2.85 -17.89 -12.05
CA THR A 129 -3.91 -18.35 -12.98
C THR A 129 -3.93 -17.60 -14.32
N GLY A 130 -2.95 -16.72 -14.57
CA GLY A 130 -2.83 -15.97 -15.83
C GLY A 130 -3.93 -14.93 -16.07
N GLN A 131 -4.59 -14.44 -15.02
CA GLN A 131 -5.69 -13.48 -15.11
C GLN A 131 -5.26 -12.01 -14.92
N THR A 132 -3.97 -11.73 -14.71
CA THR A 132 -3.46 -10.37 -14.49
C THR A 132 -3.83 -9.39 -15.59
N GLU A 133 -3.73 -9.78 -16.86
CA GLU A 133 -4.06 -8.87 -17.98
C GLU A 133 -5.54 -8.49 -17.99
N LYS A 134 -6.44 -9.44 -17.71
CA LYS A 134 -7.88 -9.17 -17.60
C LYS A 134 -8.18 -8.21 -16.46
N PHE A 135 -7.55 -8.42 -15.31
CA PHE A 135 -7.64 -7.51 -14.16
C PHE A 135 -7.15 -6.09 -14.52
N LEU A 136 -5.99 -5.97 -15.18
CA LEU A 136 -5.44 -4.67 -15.60
C LEU A 136 -6.30 -3.98 -16.65
N ASN A 137 -7.00 -4.72 -17.51
CA ASN A 137 -7.95 -4.17 -18.47
C ASN A 137 -9.21 -3.66 -17.77
N ALA A 138 -9.82 -4.47 -16.91
CA ALA A 138 -11.01 -4.06 -16.15
C ALA A 138 -10.75 -2.81 -15.30
N ALA A 139 -9.60 -2.75 -14.62
CA ALA A 139 -9.22 -1.58 -13.84
C ALA A 139 -9.06 -0.31 -14.71
N ARG A 140 -8.53 -0.45 -15.94
CA ARG A 140 -8.44 0.66 -16.89
C ARG A 140 -9.81 1.14 -17.37
N ASP A 141 -10.71 0.22 -17.66
CA ASP A 141 -12.09 0.54 -18.08
C ASP A 141 -12.86 1.28 -16.97
N MET A 142 -12.50 1.03 -15.71
CA MET A 142 -13.04 1.73 -14.54
C MET A 142 -12.32 3.06 -14.22
N ASN A 143 -11.41 3.54 -15.08
CA ASN A 143 -10.57 4.73 -14.87
C ASN A 143 -9.71 4.68 -13.59
N LEU A 144 -9.24 3.49 -13.22
CA LEU A 144 -8.34 3.29 -12.10
C LEU A 144 -6.88 3.25 -12.57
N ALA A 145 -5.98 3.80 -11.75
CA ALA A 145 -4.54 3.64 -11.95
C ALA A 145 -4.04 2.46 -11.13
N VAL A 146 -3.46 1.47 -11.82
CA VAL A 146 -2.84 0.29 -11.21
C VAL A 146 -1.33 0.35 -11.38
N ARG A 147 -0.57 0.09 -10.31
CA ARG A 147 0.90 0.05 -10.31
C ARG A 147 1.41 -1.13 -9.48
N GLY A 148 2.45 -1.82 -9.93
CA GLY A 148 3.11 -2.86 -9.14
C GLY A 148 3.99 -2.27 -8.03
N LEU A 149 4.14 -3.00 -6.91
CA LEU A 149 5.13 -2.69 -5.88
C LEU A 149 6.53 -3.04 -6.42
N PHE A 150 7.49 -2.10 -6.34
CA PHE A 150 8.87 -2.24 -6.83
C PHE A 150 8.99 -2.82 -8.25
N GLY A 151 8.66 -2.00 -9.26
CA GLY A 151 8.92 -2.30 -10.67
C GLY A 151 8.86 -1.03 -11.52
N GLU A 152 9.74 -0.91 -12.52
CA GLU A 152 9.54 0.01 -13.64
C GLU A 152 8.62 -0.72 -14.64
N GLY A 153 7.36 -0.30 -14.75
CA GLY A 153 6.37 -0.92 -15.64
C GLY A 153 5.30 -1.75 -14.91
N THR A 154 4.88 -2.86 -15.53
CA THR A 154 3.74 -3.71 -15.10
C THR A 154 4.13 -4.92 -14.24
N GLU A 155 5.42 -5.23 -14.06
CA GLU A 155 5.85 -6.30 -13.16
C GLU A 155 5.75 -5.86 -11.69
N ALA A 156 4.82 -6.47 -10.96
CA ALA A 156 4.67 -6.29 -9.53
C ALA A 156 5.57 -7.27 -8.76
N ALA A 157 6.56 -6.75 -8.03
CA ALA A 157 7.35 -7.57 -7.12
C ALA A 157 6.47 -8.06 -5.95
N GLY A 158 6.58 -9.36 -5.63
CA GLY A 158 5.80 -9.99 -4.57
C GLY A 158 4.28 -9.97 -4.80
N ASP A 159 3.83 -9.74 -6.03
CA ASP A 159 2.42 -9.75 -6.43
C ASP A 159 1.55 -8.70 -5.70
N PHE A 160 2.17 -7.59 -5.30
CA PHE A 160 1.48 -6.45 -4.72
C PHE A 160 1.16 -5.40 -5.77
N TYR A 161 -0.11 -4.97 -5.79
CA TYR A 161 -0.63 -3.97 -6.71
C TYR A 161 -1.23 -2.81 -5.92
N GLN A 162 -0.81 -1.59 -6.24
CA GLN A 162 -1.44 -0.36 -5.78
C GLN A 162 -2.51 0.07 -6.77
N ILE A 163 -3.72 0.28 -6.28
CA ILE A 163 -4.87 0.74 -7.04
C ILE A 163 -5.26 2.12 -6.53
N SER A 164 -5.48 3.07 -7.43
CA SER A 164 -5.77 4.47 -7.07
C SER A 164 -6.73 5.14 -8.04
N ASN A 165 -7.46 6.15 -7.58
CA ASN A 165 -8.32 6.96 -8.45
C ASN A 165 -7.47 7.77 -9.44
N GLN A 166 -8.01 8.00 -10.64
CA GLN A 166 -7.47 8.98 -11.59
C GLN A 166 -8.29 10.26 -11.65
N VAL A 167 -9.59 10.17 -11.32
CA VAL A 167 -10.51 11.30 -11.36
C VAL A 167 -10.51 12.01 -10.00
N THR A 168 -10.31 13.32 -10.05
CA THR A 168 -10.19 14.22 -8.88
C THR A 168 -11.04 15.49 -9.03
N LEU A 169 -11.37 15.88 -10.26
CA LEU A 169 -12.18 17.05 -10.58
C LEU A 169 -13.65 16.68 -10.82
N GLY A 170 -14.56 17.48 -10.27
CA GLY A 170 -16.02 17.33 -10.52
C GLY A 170 -16.68 16.20 -9.74
N ILE A 171 -15.98 15.61 -8.78
CA ILE A 171 -16.43 14.54 -7.89
C ILE A 171 -16.01 14.89 -6.46
N SER A 172 -16.80 14.50 -5.46
CA SER A 172 -16.46 14.73 -4.05
C SER A 172 -15.48 13.66 -3.53
N GLU A 173 -14.66 13.99 -2.51
CA GLU A 173 -13.79 13.01 -1.87
C GLU A 173 -14.59 11.82 -1.33
N GLY A 174 -15.73 12.10 -0.69
CA GLY A 174 -16.61 11.07 -0.14
C GLY A 174 -17.16 10.09 -1.20
N THR A 175 -17.47 10.59 -2.40
CA THR A 175 -17.87 9.72 -3.53
C THR A 175 -16.72 8.84 -3.99
N ILE A 176 -15.50 9.37 -4.09
CA ILE A 176 -14.32 8.57 -4.46
C ILE A 176 -14.08 7.47 -3.42
N ILE A 177 -14.16 7.80 -2.13
CA ILE A 177 -13.93 6.86 -1.02
C ILE A 177 -14.96 5.74 -1.03
N SER A 178 -16.26 6.08 -1.08
CA SER A 178 -17.35 5.08 -1.12
C SER A 178 -17.27 4.21 -2.37
N GLN A 179 -16.96 4.77 -3.54
CA GLN A 179 -16.73 3.96 -4.75
C GLN A 179 -15.62 2.92 -4.55
N PHE A 180 -14.54 3.28 -3.85
CA PHE A 180 -13.47 2.34 -3.54
C PHE A 180 -13.89 1.29 -2.52
N GLU A 181 -14.49 1.69 -1.39
CA GLU A 181 -14.88 0.76 -0.31
C GLU A 181 -16.01 -0.18 -0.73
N ASP A 182 -17.02 0.31 -1.43
CA ASP A 182 -18.28 -0.41 -1.65
C ASP A 182 -18.31 -1.18 -2.98
N ALA A 183 -17.53 -0.76 -3.98
CA ALA A 183 -17.57 -1.36 -5.32
C ALA A 183 -16.21 -1.90 -5.78
N VAL A 184 -15.21 -1.03 -5.92
CA VAL A 184 -13.94 -1.39 -6.57
C VAL A 184 -13.18 -2.48 -5.81
N ILE A 185 -12.97 -2.29 -4.50
CA ILE A 185 -12.18 -3.24 -3.72
C ILE A 185 -12.89 -4.58 -3.51
N PRO A 186 -14.19 -4.61 -3.16
CA PRO A 186 -14.94 -5.87 -3.08
C PRO A 186 -14.86 -6.70 -4.37
N GLU A 187 -15.07 -6.08 -5.53
CA GLU A 187 -15.01 -6.76 -6.82
C GLU A 187 -13.63 -7.39 -7.07
N ILE A 188 -12.56 -6.66 -6.80
CA ILE A 188 -11.18 -7.17 -7.00
C ILE A 188 -10.87 -8.33 -6.03
N VAL A 189 -11.36 -8.24 -4.79
CA VAL A 189 -11.23 -9.31 -3.80
C VAL A 189 -11.99 -10.56 -4.27
N GLU A 190 -13.18 -10.41 -4.84
CA GLU A 190 -13.93 -11.53 -5.43
C GLU A 190 -13.17 -12.19 -6.58
N TYR A 191 -12.56 -11.41 -7.47
CA TYR A 191 -11.72 -11.91 -8.56
C TYR A 191 -10.52 -12.73 -8.05
N GLU A 192 -9.80 -12.23 -7.05
CA GLU A 192 -8.68 -12.95 -6.43
C GLU A 192 -9.15 -14.22 -5.70
N ASN A 193 -10.28 -14.16 -4.99
CA ASN A 193 -10.84 -15.34 -4.32
C ASN A 193 -11.31 -16.41 -5.31
N ALA A 194 -11.89 -16.01 -6.45
CA ALA A 194 -12.23 -16.94 -7.52
C ALA A 194 -10.98 -17.62 -8.10
N ALA A 195 -9.90 -16.86 -8.31
CA ALA A 195 -8.61 -17.43 -8.73
C ALA A 195 -8.02 -18.38 -7.68
N ARG A 196 -8.09 -18.05 -6.38
CA ARG A 196 -7.68 -18.96 -5.29
C ARG A 196 -8.48 -20.25 -5.27
N ASN A 197 -9.80 -20.17 -5.46
CA ASN A 197 -10.66 -21.34 -5.56
C ASN A 197 -10.33 -22.20 -6.78
N GLN A 198 -9.99 -21.58 -7.92
CA GLN A 198 -9.50 -22.31 -9.09
C GLN A 198 -8.22 -23.07 -8.75
N LEU A 199 -7.24 -22.42 -8.10
CA LEU A 199 -5.99 -23.07 -7.70
C LEU A 199 -6.26 -24.28 -6.80
N LEU A 200 -7.13 -24.15 -5.79
CA LEU A 200 -7.46 -25.25 -4.88
C LEU A 200 -8.18 -26.42 -5.57
N SER A 201 -9.11 -26.12 -6.48
CA SER A 201 -9.99 -27.13 -7.07
C SER A 201 -9.40 -27.83 -8.30
N LYS A 202 -8.53 -27.14 -9.05
CA LYS A 202 -8.02 -27.63 -10.34
C LYS A 202 -6.51 -27.77 -10.41
N GLU A 203 -5.77 -27.02 -9.61
CA GLU A 203 -4.31 -26.89 -9.72
C GLU A 203 -3.62 -27.05 -8.35
N SER A 204 -4.18 -27.89 -7.47
CA SER A 204 -3.71 -28.07 -6.09
C SER A 204 -2.24 -28.50 -6.03
N ASP A 205 -1.83 -29.38 -6.95
CA ASP A 205 -0.44 -29.87 -7.01
C ASP A 205 0.54 -28.74 -7.38
N VAL A 206 0.11 -27.82 -8.25
CA VAL A 206 0.90 -26.64 -8.64
C VAL A 206 1.02 -25.69 -7.46
N LEU A 207 -0.09 -25.43 -6.75
CA LEU A 207 -0.10 -24.62 -5.54
C LEU A 207 0.87 -25.19 -4.49
N ASP A 208 0.81 -26.50 -4.25
CA ASP A 208 1.64 -27.18 -3.25
C ASP A 208 3.12 -27.20 -3.60
N ASP A 209 3.46 -27.46 -4.86
CA ASP A 209 4.84 -27.38 -5.33
C ASP A 209 5.41 -25.97 -5.13
N LYS A 210 4.64 -24.92 -5.47
CA LYS A 210 5.08 -23.53 -5.33
C LYS A 210 5.30 -23.13 -3.86
N ILE A 211 4.37 -23.48 -2.97
CA ILE A 211 4.50 -23.19 -1.54
C ILE A 211 5.67 -23.99 -0.94
N SER A 212 5.79 -25.28 -1.28
CA SER A 212 6.86 -26.15 -0.77
C SER A 212 8.24 -25.68 -1.22
N ARG A 213 8.40 -25.29 -2.49
CA ARG A 213 9.66 -24.72 -3.00
C ARG A 213 9.99 -23.41 -2.33
N ALA A 214 9.01 -22.53 -2.15
CA ALA A 214 9.22 -21.28 -1.43
C ALA A 214 9.71 -21.52 0.01
N MET A 215 9.11 -22.46 0.73
CA MET A 215 9.57 -22.84 2.07
C MET A 215 10.99 -23.40 2.04
N ALA A 216 11.27 -24.34 1.15
CA ALA A 216 12.57 -25.01 1.08
C ALA A 216 13.70 -24.02 0.74
N LEU A 217 13.49 -23.14 -0.25
CA LEU A 217 14.48 -22.14 -0.64
C LEU A 217 14.70 -21.13 0.48
N LEU A 218 13.64 -20.53 1.05
CA LEU A 218 13.79 -19.52 2.10
C LEU A 218 14.42 -20.08 3.38
N ARG A 219 14.28 -21.37 3.68
CA ARG A 219 14.91 -22.00 4.86
C ARG A 219 16.39 -22.32 4.68
N ASN A 220 16.85 -22.55 3.44
CA ASN A 220 18.19 -23.07 3.17
C ASN A 220 19.09 -22.09 2.39
N ALA A 221 18.53 -21.06 1.76
CA ALA A 221 19.28 -20.11 0.97
C ALA A 221 20.23 -19.28 1.86
N HIS A 222 21.51 -19.26 1.49
CA HIS A 222 22.53 -18.42 2.13
C HIS A 222 22.73 -17.10 1.38
N LEU A 223 22.36 -17.06 0.10
CA LEU A 223 22.35 -15.89 -0.75
C LEU A 223 21.01 -15.86 -1.48
N ILE A 224 20.29 -14.74 -1.38
CA ILE A 224 19.01 -14.55 -2.03
C ILE A 224 18.87 -13.08 -2.44
N SER A 225 18.40 -12.83 -3.65
CA SER A 225 18.13 -11.46 -4.10
C SER A 225 16.83 -10.93 -3.47
N SER A 226 16.69 -9.61 -3.31
CA SER A 226 15.45 -9.02 -2.76
C SER A 226 14.22 -9.37 -3.61
N GLN A 227 14.36 -9.43 -4.93
CA GLN A 227 13.28 -9.78 -5.85
C GLN A 227 12.83 -11.24 -5.68
N GLU A 228 13.79 -12.16 -5.58
CA GLU A 228 13.51 -13.57 -5.31
C GLU A 228 12.89 -13.76 -3.92
N ALA A 229 13.43 -13.10 -2.89
CA ALA A 229 12.87 -13.16 -1.55
C ALA A 229 11.40 -12.70 -1.52
N LEU A 230 11.08 -11.56 -2.13
CA LEU A 230 9.71 -11.06 -2.23
C LEU A 230 8.78 -12.03 -2.97
N PHE A 231 9.26 -12.64 -4.05
CA PHE A 231 8.49 -13.63 -4.81
C PHE A 231 8.21 -14.90 -3.99
N LEU A 232 9.19 -15.45 -3.29
CA LEU A 232 8.99 -16.63 -2.45
C LEU A 232 8.11 -16.31 -1.23
N LEU A 233 8.29 -15.15 -0.60
CA LEU A 233 7.45 -14.68 0.50
C LEU A 233 5.99 -14.48 0.06
N SER A 234 5.75 -14.05 -1.20
CA SER A 234 4.41 -13.96 -1.78
C SER A 234 3.69 -15.31 -1.75
N HIS A 235 4.36 -16.40 -2.16
CA HIS A 235 3.77 -17.74 -2.12
C HIS A 235 3.49 -18.24 -0.70
N LEU A 236 4.39 -17.99 0.26
CA LEU A 236 4.14 -18.35 1.66
C LEU A 236 2.94 -17.58 2.21
N ARG A 237 2.87 -16.29 1.92
CA ARG A 237 1.74 -15.44 2.29
C ARG A 237 0.44 -15.95 1.68
N LEU A 238 0.44 -16.34 0.40
CA LEU A 238 -0.72 -16.97 -0.24
C LEU A 238 -1.21 -18.19 0.55
N GLY A 239 -0.32 -19.14 0.84
CA GLY A 239 -0.66 -20.36 1.59
C GLY A 239 -1.26 -20.08 2.97
N ILE A 240 -0.66 -19.16 3.73
CA ILE A 240 -1.19 -18.75 5.04
C ILE A 240 -2.58 -18.13 4.92
N ASN A 241 -2.78 -17.20 3.97
CA ASN A 241 -4.07 -16.54 3.79
C ASN A 241 -5.16 -17.51 3.31
N MET A 242 -4.81 -18.47 2.45
CA MET A 242 -5.74 -19.50 2.00
C MET A 242 -6.15 -20.42 3.16
N ARG A 243 -5.25 -20.72 4.10
CA ARG A 243 -5.63 -21.41 5.35
C ARG A 243 -6.59 -20.57 6.18
N GLU A 244 -6.19 -19.35 6.50
CA GLU A 244 -6.90 -18.48 7.46
C GLU A 244 -8.29 -18.06 6.98
N HIS A 245 -8.45 -17.77 5.69
CA HIS A 245 -9.67 -17.19 5.15
C HIS A 245 -10.54 -18.17 4.36
N MET A 246 -9.97 -19.29 3.90
CA MET A 246 -10.69 -20.27 3.07
C MET A 246 -10.68 -21.69 3.66
N GLY A 247 -9.99 -21.92 4.77
CA GLY A 247 -9.88 -23.25 5.36
C GLY A 247 -9.10 -24.25 4.51
N ALA A 248 -8.26 -23.78 3.58
CA ALA A 248 -7.49 -24.66 2.70
C ALA A 248 -6.60 -25.63 3.51
N SER A 249 -6.56 -26.89 3.11
CA SER A 249 -5.79 -27.95 3.77
C SER A 249 -5.10 -28.81 2.72
N THR A 250 -3.97 -28.32 2.24
CA THR A 250 -3.08 -29.09 1.39
C THR A 250 -1.82 -29.45 2.17
N PRO A 251 -1.10 -30.53 1.81
CA PRO A 251 0.14 -30.91 2.48
C PRO A 251 1.14 -29.75 2.65
N ALA A 252 1.32 -28.91 1.62
CA ALA A 252 2.23 -27.76 1.72
C ALA A 252 1.74 -26.70 2.72
N ILE A 253 0.44 -26.39 2.72
CA ILE A 253 -0.17 -25.39 3.62
C ILE A 253 -0.13 -25.88 5.07
N GLU A 254 -0.40 -27.15 5.32
CA GLU A 254 -0.34 -27.76 6.66
C GLU A 254 1.08 -27.68 7.23
N ASN A 255 2.07 -28.05 6.42
CA ASN A 255 3.49 -27.93 6.80
C ASN A 255 3.89 -26.47 7.09
N LEU A 256 3.43 -25.52 6.27
CA LEU A 256 3.69 -24.09 6.48
C LEU A 256 3.10 -23.58 7.81
N CYS A 257 1.87 -23.99 8.13
CA CYS A 257 1.20 -23.59 9.37
C CYS A 257 1.83 -24.23 10.61
N ALA A 258 2.28 -25.49 10.50
CA ALA A 258 3.01 -26.15 11.57
C ALA A 258 4.33 -25.42 11.88
N LEU A 259 5.07 -25.00 10.86
CA LEU A 259 6.30 -24.22 11.02
C LEU A 259 6.07 -22.87 11.70
N ARG A 260 4.97 -22.19 11.38
CA ARG A 260 4.60 -20.93 12.05
C ARG A 260 4.29 -21.15 13.53
N SER A 261 3.50 -22.18 13.85
CA SER A 261 3.07 -22.45 15.23
C SER A 261 4.24 -22.84 16.13
N GLN A 262 5.19 -23.63 15.63
CA GLN A 262 6.41 -23.99 16.38
C GLN A 262 7.27 -22.77 16.72
N ASN A 263 7.32 -21.77 15.83
CA ASN A 263 8.04 -20.53 16.07
C ASN A 263 7.32 -19.59 17.05
N ASP A 264 5.98 -19.56 17.04
CA ASP A 264 5.19 -18.78 17.98
C ASP A 264 5.29 -19.35 19.41
N GLU A 265 5.41 -20.68 19.57
CA GLU A 265 5.66 -21.32 20.88
C GLU A 265 7.11 -21.16 21.36
N ALA A 266 8.08 -21.19 20.45
CA ALA A 266 9.50 -21.00 20.78
C ALA A 266 9.84 -19.53 21.12
N ASN A 267 9.12 -18.57 20.52
CA ASN A 267 9.24 -17.15 20.82
C ASN A 267 8.02 -16.69 21.62
N ASN A 268 8.10 -16.73 22.96
CA ASN A 268 7.22 -15.98 23.87
C ASN A 268 7.43 -14.45 23.70
N LEU A 269 7.29 -13.95 22.47
CA LEU A 269 7.19 -12.54 22.15
C LEU A 269 5.74 -12.15 22.47
N PRO A 270 5.51 -11.10 23.28
CA PRO A 270 4.16 -10.56 23.41
C PRO A 270 3.64 -10.29 22.01
N GLN A 271 2.36 -10.58 21.74
CA GLN A 271 1.67 -10.16 20.53
C GLN A 271 1.66 -8.62 20.44
N ARG A 272 2.81 -8.01 20.19
CA ARG A 272 2.90 -6.73 19.50
C ARG A 272 2.43 -7.08 18.11
N GLY A 273 1.25 -6.57 17.75
CA GLY A 273 0.62 -6.75 16.44
C GLY A 273 1.51 -6.26 15.31
N PHE A 274 2.57 -7.00 15.02
CA PHE A 274 3.37 -6.88 13.82
C PHE A 274 2.62 -7.63 12.72
N ARG A 275 1.47 -7.07 12.33
CA ARG A 275 0.93 -7.33 11.00
C ARG A 275 1.97 -6.79 10.04
N PRO A 276 2.63 -7.62 9.21
CA PRO A 276 3.57 -7.11 8.23
C PRO A 276 2.83 -6.07 7.35
N PRO A 277 3.39 -4.87 7.14
CA PRO A 277 2.65 -3.70 6.67
C PRO A 277 2.27 -3.75 5.19
N PHE A 278 2.34 -4.90 4.52
CA PHE A 278 2.13 -4.99 3.06
C PHE A 278 0.66 -4.94 2.62
N SER A 279 -0.23 -4.43 3.46
CA SER A 279 -1.46 -3.78 3.03
C SER A 279 -1.47 -2.40 3.68
N SER A 280 -0.53 -1.54 3.27
CA SER A 280 -0.55 -0.13 3.64
C SER A 280 -1.44 0.61 2.66
N PHE A 281 -2.41 1.33 3.21
CA PHE A 281 -3.38 2.12 2.49
C PHE A 281 -2.85 3.52 2.44
N GLN A 282 -2.83 4.15 1.27
CA GLN A 282 -2.20 5.45 1.11
C GLN A 282 -3.24 6.45 0.64
N PHE A 283 -3.74 7.25 1.59
CA PHE A 283 -4.42 8.50 1.28
C PHE A 283 -3.35 9.55 1.07
N ARG A 284 -3.34 10.19 -0.09
CA ARG A 284 -2.55 11.40 -0.31
C ARG A 284 -3.51 12.53 -0.66
N LEU A 285 -3.56 13.58 0.15
CA LEU A 285 -4.09 14.86 -0.28
C LEU A 285 -2.91 15.66 -0.85
N HIS A 286 -3.04 16.11 -2.10
CA HIS A 286 -2.13 17.02 -2.79
C HIS A 286 -2.55 18.46 -2.61
#